data_AF-A0A5R9GT45-F1
#
_entry.id   AF-A0A5R9GT45-F1
#
_cell.length_a   1.000
_cell.length_b   1.000
_cell.length_c   1.000
_cell.angle_alpha   90.00
_cell.angle_beta   90.00
_cell.angle_gamma   90.00
#
_symmetry.space_group_name_H-M   'P 1'
#
loop_
_entity.id
_entity.type
_entity.pdbx_description
1 polymer ?
#
loop_
_entity_poly.entity_id
_entity_poly.type
_entity_poly.pdbx_seq_one_letter_code
_entity_poly.pdbx_strand_id
1 'polypeptide(L)'
;MDAIDKWAERVYTETDFGRSVATFVSGVIGLIVYLTTNDVVIAAFSAIIAFPVSRLVSAALHERFMRKKKRRIEAEEAEQTYEQLSKEEKAVVQAFVETGGCVLTWSQTNKLPISSNGIESLIQREAMWTSMTADGMRETFNLDTSLFNVGLSKRKANIRGLA
;
A
#
# COMPACT_ATOMS: atom_id res chain seq x y z
N MET A 1 -20.60 -17.49 -0.24
CA MET A 1 -20.76 -16.01 -0.16
C MET A 1 -19.63 -15.45 -0.98
N ASP A 2 -19.95 -15.37 -2.26
CA ASP A 2 -19.03 -15.77 -3.30
C ASP A 2 -18.24 -14.57 -3.79
N ALA A 3 -17.10 -14.85 -4.41
CA ALA A 3 -16.25 -13.85 -5.03
C ALA A 3 -17.05 -12.86 -5.91
N ILE A 4 -18.21 -13.26 -6.42
CA ILE A 4 -19.18 -12.48 -7.18
C ILE A 4 -19.81 -11.34 -6.35
N ASP A 5 -20.21 -11.58 -5.10
CA ASP A 5 -20.75 -10.54 -4.21
C ASP A 5 -19.68 -9.51 -3.86
N LYS A 6 -18.46 -9.98 -3.59
CA LYS A 6 -17.28 -9.12 -3.42
C LYS A 6 -16.92 -8.35 -4.69
N TRP A 7 -17.14 -8.95 -5.87
CA TRP A 7 -16.94 -8.30 -7.15
C TRP A 7 -18.01 -7.25 -7.41
N ALA A 8 -19.26 -7.56 -7.11
CA ALA A 8 -20.40 -6.65 -7.25
C ALA A 8 -20.26 -5.47 -6.28
N GLU A 9 -19.90 -5.70 -5.03
CA GLU A 9 -19.71 -4.66 -4.01
C GLU A 9 -18.52 -3.74 -4.34
N ARG A 10 -17.43 -4.31 -4.88
CA ARG A 10 -16.29 -3.53 -5.39
C ARG A 10 -16.64 -2.73 -6.64
N VAL A 11 -17.41 -3.32 -7.55
CA VAL A 11 -17.93 -2.62 -8.73
C VAL A 11 -18.87 -1.48 -8.29
N TYR A 12 -19.74 -1.68 -7.30
CA TYR A 12 -20.73 -0.70 -6.85
C TYR A 12 -20.15 0.45 -5.99
N THR A 13 -18.99 0.27 -5.36
CA THR A 13 -18.33 1.31 -4.56
C THR A 13 -17.25 2.08 -5.36
N GLU A 14 -16.58 1.46 -6.34
CA GLU A 14 -15.68 2.15 -7.29
C GLU A 14 -16.44 2.83 -8.46
N THR A 15 -17.75 2.59 -8.61
CA THR A 15 -18.51 2.98 -9.82
C THR A 15 -18.66 4.48 -10.07
N ASP A 16 -18.68 5.36 -9.06
CA ASP A 16 -19.03 6.76 -9.33
C ASP A 16 -17.93 7.52 -10.09
N PHE A 17 -16.66 7.29 -9.77
CA PHE A 17 -15.56 7.94 -10.49
C PHE A 17 -15.41 7.38 -11.91
N GLY A 18 -15.36 6.04 -12.03
CA GLY A 18 -15.19 5.38 -13.33
C GLY A 18 -16.34 5.67 -14.30
N ARG A 19 -17.59 5.71 -13.80
CA ARG A 19 -18.77 6.02 -14.60
C ARG A 19 -18.82 7.49 -15.00
N SER A 20 -18.55 8.42 -14.08
CA SER A 20 -18.59 9.86 -14.37
C SER A 20 -17.54 10.25 -15.41
N VAL A 21 -16.30 9.78 -15.25
CA VAL A 21 -15.23 10.03 -16.22
C VAL A 21 -15.54 9.36 -17.56
N ALA A 22 -16.03 8.11 -17.56
CA ALA A 22 -16.39 7.44 -18.80
C ALA A 22 -17.51 8.15 -19.56
N THR A 23 -18.53 8.66 -18.85
CA THR A 23 -19.67 9.38 -19.45
C THR A 23 -19.20 10.70 -20.07
N PHE A 24 -18.34 11.44 -19.37
CA PHE A 24 -17.74 12.67 -19.87
C PHE A 24 -16.90 12.41 -21.13
N VAL A 25 -15.98 11.43 -21.08
CA VAL A 25 -15.09 11.11 -22.21
C VAL A 25 -15.87 10.56 -23.39
N SER A 26 -16.85 9.68 -23.18
CA SER A 26 -17.70 9.17 -24.27
C SER A 26 -18.54 10.27 -24.90
N GLY A 27 -19.05 11.22 -24.09
CA GLY A 27 -19.81 12.37 -24.57
C GLY A 27 -18.95 13.32 -25.40
N VAL A 28 -17.73 13.61 -24.96
CA VAL A 28 -16.76 14.43 -25.71
C VAL A 28 -16.38 13.77 -27.03
N ILE A 29 -16.10 12.46 -27.04
CA ILE A 29 -15.79 11.72 -28.27
C ILE A 29 -16.97 11.73 -29.23
N GLY A 30 -18.17 11.43 -28.74
CA GLY A 30 -19.40 11.49 -29.55
C GLY A 30 -19.66 12.88 -30.14
N LEU A 31 -19.45 13.94 -29.36
CA LEU A 31 -19.60 15.32 -29.81
C LEU A 31 -18.56 15.71 -30.86
N ILE A 32 -17.29 15.33 -30.68
CA ILE A 32 -16.23 15.57 -31.66
C ILE A 32 -16.56 14.86 -32.98
N VAL A 33 -16.98 13.59 -32.91
CA VAL A 33 -17.38 12.83 -34.10
C VAL A 33 -18.55 13.53 -34.79
N TYR A 34 -19.60 13.91 -34.05
CA TYR A 34 -20.74 14.64 -34.60
C TYR A 34 -20.32 15.91 -35.34
N LEU A 35 -19.47 16.75 -34.75
CA LEU A 35 -19.02 17.99 -35.36
C LEU A 35 -18.18 17.77 -36.63
N THR A 36 -17.47 16.63 -36.73
CA THR A 36 -16.65 16.31 -37.91
C THR A 36 -17.42 15.63 -39.04
N THR A 37 -18.31 14.69 -38.74
CA THR A 37 -19.06 13.93 -39.76
C THR A 37 -20.46 14.47 -40.05
N ASN A 38 -21.00 15.36 -39.21
CA ASN A 38 -22.40 15.82 -39.24
C ASN A 38 -23.44 14.67 -39.22
N ASP A 39 -23.04 13.49 -38.78
CA ASP A 39 -23.86 12.28 -38.72
C ASP A 39 -24.12 11.90 -37.26
N VAL A 40 -25.39 11.95 -36.86
CA VAL A 40 -25.85 11.63 -35.51
C VAL A 40 -25.70 10.13 -35.19
N VAL A 41 -25.85 9.25 -36.18
CA VAL A 41 -25.77 7.80 -36.00
C VAL A 41 -24.32 7.40 -35.69
N ILE A 42 -23.38 7.88 -36.50
CA ILE A 42 -21.94 7.62 -36.30
C ILE A 42 -21.48 8.19 -34.95
N ALA A 43 -21.96 9.39 -34.59
CA ALA A 43 -21.68 9.99 -33.29
C ALA A 43 -22.19 9.13 -32.12
N ALA A 44 -23.43 8.65 -32.17
CA ALA A 44 -24.00 7.79 -31.12
C ALA A 44 -23.24 6.47 -30.96
N PHE A 45 -22.89 5.80 -32.07
CA PHE A 45 -22.12 4.55 -32.02
C PHE A 45 -20.71 4.78 -31.44
N SER A 46 -20.06 5.88 -31.83
CA SER A 46 -18.73 6.21 -31.31
C SER A 46 -18.76 6.43 -29.79
N ALA A 47 -19.77 7.12 -29.27
CA ALA A 47 -19.96 7.30 -27.83
C ALA A 47 -20.22 5.97 -27.09
N ILE A 48 -21.09 5.10 -27.63
CA ILE A 48 -21.42 3.80 -27.04
C ILE A 48 -20.18 2.90 -26.95
N ILE A 49 -19.33 2.90 -27.98
CA ILE A 49 -18.08 2.11 -28.01
C ILE A 49 -17.00 2.74 -27.12
N ALA A 50 -16.90 4.07 -27.09
CA ALA A 50 -15.91 4.77 -26.29
C ALA A 50 -16.15 4.62 -24.78
N PHE A 51 -17.42 4.49 -24.36
CA PHE A 51 -17.78 4.37 -22.96
C PHE A 51 -17.11 3.20 -22.21
N PRO A 52 -17.20 1.92 -22.64
CA PRO A 52 -16.57 0.81 -21.94
C PRO A 52 -15.04 0.92 -21.90
N VAL A 53 -14.42 1.41 -22.99
CA VAL A 53 -12.96 1.64 -23.03
C VAL A 53 -12.55 2.70 -22.01
N SER A 54 -13.25 3.83 -22.00
CA SER A 54 -12.98 4.94 -21.09
C SER A 54 -13.20 4.53 -19.63
N ARG A 55 -14.23 3.72 -19.35
CA ARG A 55 -14.51 3.18 -18.02
C ARG A 55 -13.38 2.29 -17.53
N LEU A 56 -12.90 1.37 -18.37
CA LEU A 56 -11.82 0.44 -18.02
C LEU A 56 -10.52 1.20 -17.72
N VAL A 57 -10.17 2.16 -18.58
CA VAL A 57 -8.96 2.99 -18.41
C VAL A 57 -9.07 3.83 -17.13
N SER A 58 -10.22 4.45 -16.88
CA SER A 58 -10.44 5.28 -15.70
C SER A 58 -10.34 4.48 -14.40
N ALA A 59 -10.92 3.28 -14.36
CA ALA A 59 -10.81 2.39 -13.20
C ALA A 59 -9.35 1.97 -12.95
N ALA A 60 -8.63 1.56 -14.00
CA ALA A 60 -7.23 1.14 -13.88
C ALA A 60 -6.31 2.30 -13.43
N LEU A 61 -6.54 3.51 -13.94
CA LEU A 61 -5.80 4.70 -13.53
C LEU A 61 -6.10 5.09 -12.09
N HIS A 62 -7.38 5.07 -11.70
CA HIS A 62 -7.80 5.41 -10.35
C HIS A 62 -7.21 4.44 -9.32
N GLU A 63 -7.26 3.13 -9.59
CA GLU A 63 -6.70 2.13 -8.70
C GLU A 63 -5.17 2.29 -8.55
N ARG A 64 -4.46 2.54 -9.67
CA ARG A 64 -3.01 2.81 -9.62
C ARG A 64 -2.69 4.07 -8.82
N PHE A 65 -3.48 5.13 -8.99
CA PHE A 65 -3.29 6.38 -8.27
C PHE A 65 -3.56 6.20 -6.77
N MET A 66 -4.68 5.57 -6.41
CA MET A 66 -5.03 5.32 -5.01
C MET A 66 -4.04 4.37 -4.33
N ARG A 67 -3.56 3.33 -5.01
CA ARG A 67 -2.48 2.46 -4.48
C ARG A 67 -1.19 3.25 -4.23
N LYS A 68 -0.80 4.14 -5.13
CA LYS A 68 0.38 5.01 -4.94
C LYS A 68 0.18 5.99 -3.78
N LYS A 69 -0.99 6.63 -3.71
CA LYS A 69 -1.33 7.58 -2.64
C LYS A 69 -1.36 6.88 -1.28
N LYS A 70 -2.01 5.72 -1.18
CA LYS A 70 -2.07 4.90 0.02
C LYS A 70 -0.68 4.49 0.49
N ARG A 71 0.16 3.96 -0.40
CA ARG A 71 1.57 3.63 -0.07
C ARG A 71 2.38 4.83 0.44
N ARG A 72 2.12 6.02 -0.11
CA ARG A 72 2.79 7.24 0.33
C ARG A 72 2.34 7.65 1.72
N ILE A 73 1.03 7.62 1.99
CA ILE A 73 0.47 7.93 3.31
C ILE A 73 0.99 6.93 4.34
N GLU A 74 0.93 5.63 4.05
CA GLU A 74 1.46 4.58 4.93
C GLU A 74 2.95 4.76 5.23
N ALA A 75 3.74 5.19 4.24
CA ALA A 75 5.16 5.48 4.45
C ALA A 75 5.39 6.74 5.31
N GLU A 76 4.61 7.80 5.09
CA GLU A 76 4.68 9.03 5.89
C GLU A 76 4.23 8.78 7.34
N GLU A 77 3.17 8.00 7.55
CA GLU A 77 2.70 7.58 8.88
C GLU A 77 3.75 6.71 9.58
N ALA A 78 4.31 5.71 8.90
CA ALA A 78 5.35 4.86 9.47
C ALA A 78 6.62 5.64 9.83
N GLU A 79 6.98 6.66 9.03
CA GLU A 79 8.10 7.55 9.36
C GLU A 79 7.80 8.39 10.60
N GLN A 80 6.58 8.94 10.74
CA GLN A 80 6.16 9.65 11.95
C GLN A 80 6.19 8.74 13.18
N THR A 81 5.66 7.52 13.08
CA THR A 81 5.71 6.53 14.16
C THR A 81 7.15 6.23 14.55
N TYR A 82 8.03 6.01 13.56
CA TYR A 82 9.44 5.76 13.80
C TYR A 82 10.12 6.95 14.51
N GLU A 83 9.86 8.19 14.11
CA GLU A 83 10.46 9.36 14.74
C GLU A 83 10.03 9.52 16.20
N GLN A 84 8.80 9.14 16.54
CA GLN A 84 8.24 9.11 17.90
C GLN A 84 8.73 7.94 18.77
N LEU A 85 9.55 7.03 18.22
CA LEU A 85 10.16 5.97 19.03
C LEU A 85 11.28 6.52 19.92
N SER A 86 11.36 5.99 21.13
CA SER A 86 12.48 6.18 22.05
C SER A 86 13.78 5.60 21.47
N LYS A 87 14.92 5.94 22.08
CA LYS A 87 16.23 5.47 21.61
C LYS A 87 16.34 3.94 21.70
N GLU A 88 15.79 3.37 22.76
CA GLU A 88 15.76 1.95 23.04
C GLU A 88 14.90 1.19 22.01
N GLU A 89 13.72 1.72 21.66
CA GLU A 89 12.86 1.17 20.61
C GLU A 89 13.52 1.27 19.22
N LYS A 90 14.14 2.42 18.90
CA LYS A 90 14.90 2.58 17.64
C LYS A 90 16.05 1.59 17.53
N ALA A 91 16.71 1.25 18.64
CA ALA A 91 17.77 0.24 18.69
C ALA A 91 17.24 -1.16 18.36
N VAL A 92 16.05 -1.53 18.85
CA VAL A 92 15.38 -2.79 18.48
C VAL A 92 15.13 -2.84 16.98
N VAL A 93 14.57 -1.78 16.39
CA VAL A 93 14.30 -1.71 14.94
C VAL A 93 15.59 -1.86 14.12
N GLN A 94 16.66 -1.17 14.53
CA GLN A 94 17.98 -1.28 13.88
C GLN A 94 18.50 -2.72 13.92
N ALA A 95 18.42 -3.40 15.06
CA ALA A 95 18.90 -4.78 15.20
C ALA A 95 18.15 -5.75 14.27
N PHE A 96 16.85 -5.57 14.07
CA PHE A 96 16.08 -6.34 13.09
C PHE A 96 16.55 -6.07 11.65
N VAL A 97 16.75 -4.79 11.30
CA VAL A 97 17.24 -4.36 9.98
C VAL A 97 18.66 -4.86 9.69
N GLU A 98 19.52 -4.92 10.70
CA GLU A 98 20.87 -5.46 10.61
C GLU A 98 20.87 -6.97 10.39
N THR A 99 19.97 -7.69 11.07
CA THR A 99 19.78 -9.13 10.90
C THR A 99 19.13 -9.47 9.54
N GLY A 100 18.49 -8.50 8.89
CA GLY A 100 17.98 -8.61 7.53
C GLY A 100 16.58 -9.24 7.43
N GLY A 101 15.85 -9.33 8.54
CA GLY A 101 14.50 -9.90 8.58
C GLY A 101 13.56 -9.13 9.50
N CYS A 102 12.28 -9.07 9.13
CA CYS A 102 11.21 -8.49 9.97
C CYS A 102 10.75 -9.47 11.07
N VAL A 103 11.15 -10.73 10.98
CA VAL A 103 10.73 -11.82 11.87
C VAL A 103 11.97 -12.49 12.42
N LEU A 104 12.09 -12.53 13.74
CA LEU A 104 13.20 -13.18 14.44
C LEU A 104 12.65 -14.13 15.51
N THR A 105 13.27 -15.31 15.65
CA THR A 105 12.90 -16.24 16.73
C THR A 105 13.37 -15.70 18.08
N TRP A 106 12.73 -16.12 19.17
CA TRP A 106 13.17 -15.77 20.53
C TRP A 106 14.68 -16.02 20.76
N SER A 107 15.19 -17.15 20.25
CA SER A 107 16.61 -17.51 20.33
C SER A 107 17.55 -16.62 19.52
N GLN A 108 17.06 -15.98 18.45
CA GLN A 108 17.81 -14.99 17.67
C GLN A 108 17.77 -13.64 18.37
N THR A 109 16.59 -13.22 18.84
CA THR A 109 16.36 -11.97 19.57
C THR A 109 17.24 -11.89 20.83
N ASN A 110 17.36 -12.98 21.60
CA ASN A 110 18.20 -13.02 22.81
C ASN A 110 19.71 -12.87 22.55
N LYS A 111 20.17 -13.06 21.31
CA LYS A 111 21.57 -12.86 20.94
C LYS A 111 21.87 -11.42 20.53
N LEU A 112 20.84 -10.61 20.32
CA LEU A 112 20.98 -9.21 19.93
C LEU A 112 21.18 -8.34 21.18
N PRO A 113 22.01 -7.28 21.10
CA PRO A 113 22.23 -6.35 22.21
C PRO A 113 21.07 -5.35 22.32
N ILE A 114 19.85 -5.85 22.52
CA ILE A 114 18.62 -5.06 22.56
C ILE A 114 17.98 -5.13 23.95
N SER A 115 17.38 -4.02 24.38
CA SER A 115 16.72 -3.91 25.67
C SER A 115 15.35 -4.61 25.64
N SER A 116 15.08 -5.47 26.63
CA SER A 116 13.76 -6.08 26.82
C SER A 116 12.65 -5.04 26.95
N ASN A 117 12.93 -3.90 27.62
CA ASN A 117 11.96 -2.81 27.73
C ASN A 117 11.60 -2.20 26.37
N GLY A 118 12.55 -2.15 25.43
CA GLY A 118 12.30 -1.67 24.07
C GLY A 118 11.39 -2.61 23.28
N ILE A 119 11.56 -3.92 23.48
CA ILE A 119 10.70 -4.95 22.86
C ILE A 119 9.28 -4.83 23.42
N GLU A 120 9.13 -4.84 24.74
CA GLU A 120 7.81 -4.76 25.39
C GLU A 120 7.08 -3.45 25.06
N SER A 121 7.80 -2.32 25.01
CA SER A 121 7.24 -1.03 24.59
C SER A 121 6.73 -1.08 23.15
N LEU A 122 7.49 -1.67 22.22
CA LEU A 122 7.03 -1.83 20.83
C LEU A 122 5.82 -2.76 20.72
N ILE A 123 5.73 -3.79 21.57
CA ILE A 123 4.57 -4.67 21.62
C ILE A 123 3.33 -3.91 22.11
N GLN A 124 3.45 -3.11 23.18
CA GLN A 124 2.33 -2.31 23.69
C GLN A 124 1.87 -1.23 22.71
N ARG A 125 2.75 -0.74 21.84
CA ARG A 125 2.43 0.22 20.78
C ARG A 125 1.90 -0.43 19.51
N GLU A 126 1.66 -1.75 19.53
CA GLU A 126 1.22 -2.54 18.37
C GLU A 126 2.18 -2.48 17.16
N ALA A 127 3.42 -2.03 17.38
CA ALA A 127 4.46 -1.94 16.36
C ALA A 127 5.27 -3.25 16.22
N MET A 128 5.10 -4.15 17.19
CA MET A 128 5.65 -5.50 17.20
C MET A 128 4.61 -6.45 17.80
N TRP A 129 4.62 -7.70 17.39
CA TRP A 129 3.81 -8.75 18.00
C TRP A 129 4.57 -10.06 18.07
N THR A 130 4.09 -10.96 18.94
CA THR A 130 4.57 -12.32 19.00
C THR A 130 3.72 -13.23 18.11
N SER A 131 4.36 -14.19 17.47
CA SER A 131 3.69 -15.20 16.65
C SER A 131 4.43 -16.53 16.79
N MET A 132 3.96 -17.54 16.07
CA MET A 132 4.66 -18.81 15.93
C MET A 132 5.16 -18.98 14.51
N THR A 133 6.28 -19.68 14.36
CA THR A 133 6.77 -20.13 13.06
C THR A 133 5.73 -20.98 12.34
N ALA A 134 5.84 -21.08 11.01
CA ALA A 134 4.91 -21.87 10.19
C ALA A 134 4.86 -23.36 10.56
N ASP A 135 5.91 -23.87 11.20
CA ASP A 135 5.99 -25.24 11.74
C ASP A 135 5.32 -25.38 13.13
N GLY A 136 4.86 -24.28 13.74
CA GLY A 136 4.20 -24.24 15.05
C GLY A 136 5.13 -24.49 16.24
N MET A 137 6.45 -24.57 16.03
CA MET A 137 7.38 -25.05 17.06
C MET A 137 8.17 -23.95 17.78
N ARG A 138 8.21 -22.72 17.24
CA ARG A 138 9.02 -21.64 17.79
C ARG A 138 8.27 -20.33 17.84
N GLU A 139 8.40 -19.63 18.96
CA GLU A 139 7.92 -18.26 19.10
C GLU A 139 8.82 -17.28 18.33
N THR A 140 8.20 -16.35 17.63
CA THR A 140 8.83 -15.30 16.85
C THR A 140 8.34 -13.94 17.27
N PHE A 141 9.24 -12.96 17.21
CA PHE A 141 8.92 -11.55 17.25
C PHE A 141 8.82 -11.04 15.82
N ASN A 142 7.69 -10.41 15.53
CA ASN A 142 7.38 -9.88 14.22
C ASN A 142 7.29 -8.36 14.35
N LEU A 143 8.24 -7.67 13.72
CA LEU A 143 8.23 -6.22 13.61
C LEU A 143 7.31 -5.80 12.47
N ASP A 144 6.57 -4.70 12.67
CA ASP A 144 5.76 -4.14 11.60
C ASP A 144 6.62 -3.85 10.35
N THR A 145 6.14 -4.36 9.21
CA THR A 145 6.88 -4.28 7.95
C THR A 145 7.09 -2.84 7.47
N SER A 146 6.16 -1.93 7.74
CA SER A 146 6.30 -0.51 7.40
C SER A 146 7.44 0.11 8.22
N LEU A 147 7.50 -0.20 9.50
CA LEU A 147 8.51 0.30 10.43
C LEU A 147 9.91 -0.28 10.12
N PHE A 148 9.97 -1.57 9.76
CA PHE A 148 11.19 -2.20 9.24
C PHE A 148 11.69 -1.51 7.96
N ASN A 149 10.78 -1.21 7.02
CA ASN A 149 11.13 -0.54 5.76
C ASN A 149 11.66 0.89 5.98
N VAL A 150 11.10 1.61 6.96
CA VAL A 150 11.64 2.92 7.37
C VAL A 150 13.05 2.76 7.92
N GLY A 151 13.28 1.81 8.83
CA GLY A 151 14.61 1.51 9.37
C GLY A 151 15.63 1.15 8.28
N LEU A 152 15.22 0.30 7.31
CA LEU A 152 16.05 -0.06 6.16
C LEU A 152 16.38 1.15 5.28
N SER A 153 15.42 2.06 5.08
CA SER A 153 15.61 3.29 4.30
C SER A 153 16.58 4.25 4.98
N LYS A 154 16.46 4.46 6.31
CA LYS A 154 17.40 5.27 7.10
C LYS A 154 18.81 4.67 7.08
N ARG A 155 18.95 3.34 7.21
CA ARG A 155 20.25 2.64 7.08
C ARG A 155 20.89 2.88 5.72
N LYS A 156 20.12 2.73 4.63
CA LYS A 156 20.61 2.99 3.25
C LYS A 156 21.00 4.46 3.04
N ALA A 157 20.25 5.40 3.59
CA ALA A 157 20.59 6.83 3.54
C ALA A 157 21.91 7.11 4.27
N ASN A 158 22.13 6.50 5.45
CA ASN A 158 23.36 6.67 6.22
C ASN A 158 24.58 6.10 5.48
N ILE A 159 24.44 4.94 4.82
CA ILE A 159 25.51 4.34 4.00
C ILE A 159 25.86 5.22 2.79
N ARG A 160 24.87 5.86 2.15
CA ARG A 160 25.10 6.75 1.00
C ARG A 160 25.66 8.12 1.37
N GLY A 161 25.51 8.58 2.61
CA GLY A 161 26.13 9.82 3.09
C GLY A 161 27.60 9.66 3.51
N LEU A 162 28.09 8.42 3.57
CA LEU A 162 29.48 8.06 3.92
C LEU A 162 30.35 7.72 2.70
N ALA A 163 29.78 7.69 1.50
CA ALA A 163 30.45 7.43 0.22
C ALA A 163 30.54 8.70 -0.61
#